data_AF-A0A533YHC5-F1
#
_entry.id   AF-A0A533YHC5-F1
#
_cell.length_a   1.000
_cell.length_b   1.000
_cell.length_c   1.000
_cell.angle_alpha   90.00
_cell.angle_beta   90.00
_cell.angle_gamma   90.00
#
_symmetry.space_group_name_H-M   'P 1'
#
loop_
_entity.id
_entity.type
_entity.pdbx_description
1 polymer ?
#
loop_
_entity_poly.entity_id
_entity_poly.type
_entity_poly.pdbx_seq_one_letter_code
_entity_poly.pdbx_strand_id
1 'polypeptide(L)'
;FSREELAKYPSEKLPLFSESAYDWLNSNEITNWIRTVSGIRRNYHDLVVDPSPESFQWIEVPNKNIIAFIRASSKLGRKLLVVANSNMTSEESFSIELPSSSSGMRDLLSDEVLSPAGGKLSSTLKGGQVAAFEL
;
A
#
# COMPACT_ATOMS: atom_id res chain seq x y z
N PHE A 1 19.95 11.27 -19.43
CA PHE A 1 20.89 12.11 -20.20
C PHE A 1 21.18 13.37 -19.42
N SER A 2 22.43 13.83 -19.41
CA SER A 2 22.77 15.09 -18.73
C SER A 2 22.16 16.29 -19.47
N ARG A 3 22.10 17.46 -18.80
CA ARG A 3 21.64 18.69 -19.45
C ARG A 3 22.51 19.06 -20.65
N GLU A 4 23.81 18.80 -20.58
CA GLU A 4 24.73 19.05 -21.70
C GLU A 4 24.46 18.13 -22.90
N GLU A 5 24.03 16.88 -22.66
CA GLU A 5 23.70 15.92 -23.72
C GLU A 5 22.38 16.27 -24.42
N LEU A 6 21.37 16.72 -23.67
CA LEU A 6 20.07 17.15 -24.23
C LEU A 6 20.21 18.38 -25.14
N ALA A 7 21.11 19.31 -24.82
CA ALA A 7 21.40 20.45 -25.68
C ALA A 7 22.05 20.05 -27.02
N LYS A 8 22.76 18.91 -27.04
CA LYS A 8 23.49 18.41 -28.22
C LYS A 8 22.63 17.50 -29.10
N TYR A 9 21.63 16.85 -28.52
CA TYR A 9 20.73 15.91 -29.16
C TYR A 9 19.27 16.32 -28.93
N PRO A 10 18.77 17.34 -29.65
CA PRO A 10 17.40 17.79 -29.46
C PRO A 10 16.40 16.69 -29.83
N SER A 11 15.29 16.65 -29.10
CA SER A 11 14.23 15.64 -29.22
C SER A 11 13.65 15.49 -30.63
N GLU A 12 13.69 16.56 -31.42
CA GLU A 12 13.28 16.59 -32.83
C GLU A 12 14.17 15.72 -33.75
N LYS A 13 15.42 15.46 -33.36
CA LYS A 13 16.39 14.65 -34.13
C LYS A 13 16.55 13.24 -33.58
N LEU A 14 16.38 13.06 -32.27
CA LEU A 14 16.47 11.77 -31.61
C LEU A 14 15.39 11.66 -30.52
N PRO A 15 14.27 10.96 -30.76
CA PRO A 15 13.14 10.92 -29.83
C PRO A 15 13.46 10.29 -28.46
N LEU A 16 14.56 9.53 -28.37
CA LEU A 16 15.11 9.03 -27.09
C LEU A 16 15.68 10.15 -26.19
N PHE A 17 16.00 11.32 -26.75
CA PHE A 17 16.53 12.49 -26.06
C PHE A 17 15.45 13.56 -25.86
N SER A 18 14.25 13.12 -25.51
CA SER A 18 13.17 14.02 -25.10
C SER A 18 13.40 14.50 -23.68
N GLU A 19 13.22 15.80 -23.43
CA GLU A 19 13.15 16.35 -22.07
C GLU A 19 11.98 15.75 -21.27
N SER A 20 10.99 15.18 -21.95
CA SER A 20 9.86 14.47 -21.35
C SER A 20 10.12 12.96 -21.19
N ALA A 21 11.29 12.46 -21.58
CA ALA A 21 11.64 11.06 -21.35
C ALA A 21 11.90 10.82 -19.85
N TYR A 22 11.27 9.79 -19.30
CA TYR A 22 11.54 9.36 -17.93
C TYR A 22 13.00 8.90 -17.80
N ASP A 23 13.64 9.30 -16.69
CA ASP A 23 14.93 8.73 -16.31
C ASP A 23 14.71 7.34 -15.71
N TRP A 24 14.68 6.33 -16.58
CA TRP A 24 14.48 4.93 -16.20
C TRP A 24 15.59 4.34 -15.34
N LEU A 25 16.74 5.04 -15.23
CA LEU A 25 17.87 4.65 -14.38
C LEU A 25 17.89 5.41 -13.04
N ASN A 26 16.91 6.28 -12.78
CA ASN A 26 16.81 7.00 -11.53
C ASN A 26 16.61 6.01 -10.37
N SER A 27 17.46 6.11 -9.35
CA SER A 27 17.36 5.28 -8.15
C SER A 27 16.14 5.61 -7.28
N ASN A 28 15.58 6.82 -7.43
CA ASN A 28 14.38 7.27 -6.74
C ASN A 28 13.15 6.96 -7.60
N GLU A 29 12.73 5.70 -7.57
CA GLU A 29 11.64 5.14 -8.35
C GLU A 29 10.63 4.40 -7.48
N ILE A 30 9.41 4.19 -8.01
CA ILE A 30 8.32 3.49 -7.30
C ILE A 30 7.95 2.14 -7.95
N THR A 31 8.67 1.70 -8.97
CA THR A 31 8.48 0.43 -9.68
C THR A 31 8.57 -0.78 -8.74
N ASN A 32 9.49 -0.77 -7.76
CA ASN A 32 9.57 -1.85 -6.77
C ASN A 32 8.30 -1.89 -5.91
N TRP A 33 7.83 -0.73 -5.43
CA TRP A 33 6.58 -0.63 -4.70
C TRP A 33 5.37 -1.09 -5.54
N ILE A 34 5.26 -0.63 -6.79
CA ILE A 34 4.21 -1.06 -7.72
C ILE A 34 4.24 -2.56 -7.94
N ARG A 35 5.45 -3.15 -8.06
CA ARG A 35 5.62 -4.61 -8.22
C ARG A 35 5.11 -5.36 -7.00
N THR A 36 5.48 -4.92 -5.79
CA THR A 36 5.00 -5.51 -4.53
C THR A 36 3.47 -5.43 -4.42
N VAL A 37 2.89 -4.25 -4.59
CA VAL A 37 1.44 -4.05 -4.53
C VAL A 37 0.72 -4.89 -5.59
N SER A 38 1.26 -4.96 -6.80
CA SER A 38 0.69 -5.78 -7.89
C SER A 38 0.77 -7.27 -7.59
N GLY A 39 1.86 -7.73 -6.95
CA GLY A 39 2.01 -9.10 -6.48
C GLY A 39 0.96 -9.46 -5.43
N ILE A 40 0.77 -8.61 -4.44
CA ILE A 40 -0.27 -8.78 -3.40
C ILE A 40 -1.65 -8.80 -4.07
N ARG A 41 -1.98 -7.82 -4.92
CA ARG A 41 -3.27 -7.79 -5.63
C ARG A 41 -3.53 -9.06 -6.45
N ARG A 42 -2.50 -9.68 -7.01
CA ARG A 42 -2.63 -10.96 -7.72
C ARG A 42 -2.90 -12.13 -6.75
N ASN A 43 -2.20 -12.18 -5.63
CA ASN A 43 -2.34 -13.24 -4.62
C ASN A 43 -3.68 -13.19 -3.85
N TYR A 44 -4.29 -12.00 -3.78
CA TYR A 44 -5.59 -11.75 -3.16
C TYR A 44 -6.61 -11.26 -4.18
N HIS A 45 -6.48 -11.69 -5.44
CA HIS A 45 -7.29 -11.20 -6.56
C HIS A 45 -8.79 -11.31 -6.27
N ASP A 46 -9.23 -12.45 -5.73
CA ASP A 46 -10.62 -12.69 -5.39
C ASP A 46 -11.18 -11.65 -4.39
N LEU A 47 -10.40 -11.25 -3.39
CA LEU A 47 -10.79 -10.20 -2.43
C LEU A 47 -10.87 -8.83 -3.10
N VAL A 48 -9.95 -8.53 -4.01
CA VAL A 48 -9.80 -7.21 -4.61
C VAL A 48 -10.88 -6.94 -5.65
N VAL A 49 -11.24 -7.95 -6.46
CA VAL A 49 -12.20 -7.79 -7.56
C VAL A 49 -13.64 -8.09 -7.17
N ASP A 50 -13.91 -8.58 -5.97
CA ASP A 50 -15.28 -8.84 -5.52
C ASP A 50 -16.08 -7.53 -5.49
N PRO A 51 -17.14 -7.38 -6.32
CA PRO A 51 -17.95 -6.17 -6.36
C PRO A 51 -19.03 -6.15 -5.28
N SER A 52 -19.23 -7.24 -4.54
CA SER A 52 -20.27 -7.32 -3.52
C SER A 52 -20.00 -6.30 -2.42
N PRO A 53 -20.97 -5.45 -2.05
CA PRO A 53 -20.83 -4.55 -0.90
C PRO A 53 -20.51 -5.31 0.40
N GLU A 54 -20.99 -6.55 0.54
CA GLU A 54 -20.73 -7.40 1.71
C GLU A 54 -19.26 -7.85 1.79
N SER A 55 -18.52 -7.79 0.68
CA SER A 55 -17.08 -8.08 0.66
C SER A 55 -16.23 -6.96 1.25
N PHE A 56 -16.82 -5.81 1.58
CA PHE A 56 -16.13 -4.62 2.08
C PHE A 56 -16.69 -4.20 3.43
N GLN A 57 -15.82 -4.08 4.43
CA GLN A 57 -16.18 -3.60 5.76
C GLN A 57 -15.31 -2.40 6.13
N TRP A 58 -15.92 -1.24 6.32
CA TRP A 58 -15.23 -0.06 6.86
C TRP A 58 -14.94 -0.25 8.36
N ILE A 59 -13.78 0.21 8.81
CA ILE A 59 -13.41 0.24 10.23
C ILE A 59 -13.30 1.68 10.66
N GLU A 60 -14.13 2.07 11.62
CA GLU A 60 -14.02 3.39 12.23
C GLU A 60 -12.79 3.45 13.15
N VAL A 61 -11.93 4.42 12.88
CA VAL A 61 -10.75 4.72 13.70
C VAL A 61 -10.90 6.15 14.22
N PRO A 62 -10.65 6.43 15.52
CA PRO A 62 -10.80 7.78 16.07
C PRO A 62 -9.93 8.84 15.38
N ASN A 63 -8.79 8.43 14.81
CA ASN A 63 -7.91 9.32 14.07
C ASN A 63 -8.44 9.52 12.64
N LYS A 64 -8.89 10.75 12.33
CA LYS A 64 -9.42 11.13 11.01
C LYS A 64 -8.42 10.97 9.85
N ASN A 65 -7.12 10.93 10.15
CA ASN A 65 -6.09 10.75 9.13
C ASN A 65 -5.87 9.27 8.82
N ILE A 66 -6.39 8.35 9.64
CA ILE A 66 -6.29 6.90 9.42
C ILE A 66 -7.53 6.40 8.70
N ILE A 67 -7.30 5.70 7.59
CA ILE A 67 -8.30 4.96 6.85
C ILE A 67 -8.06 3.48 7.13
N ALA A 68 -9.10 2.75 7.56
CA ALA A 68 -9.01 1.31 7.77
C ALA A 68 -10.24 0.60 7.21
N PHE A 69 -10.03 -0.55 6.57
CA PHE A 69 -11.11 -1.39 6.06
C PHE A 69 -10.65 -2.84 5.89
N ILE A 70 -11.61 -3.75 5.82
CA ILE A 70 -11.40 -5.17 5.52
C ILE A 70 -12.04 -5.49 4.17
N ARG A 71 -11.32 -6.25 3.35
CA ARG A 71 -11.92 -7.03 2.25
C ARG A 71 -12.05 -8.49 2.65
N ALA A 72 -13.20 -9.09 2.40
CA ALA A 72 -13.49 -10.49 2.76
C ALA A 72 -14.06 -11.26 1.57
N SER A 73 -13.65 -12.52 1.40
CA SER A 73 -14.17 -13.43 0.38
C SER A 73 -14.97 -14.51 1.08
N SER A 74 -16.30 -14.49 0.90
CA SER A 74 -17.18 -15.54 1.44
C SER A 74 -16.89 -16.91 0.81
N LYS A 75 -16.31 -16.94 -0.39
CA LYS A 75 -15.97 -18.17 -1.11
C LYS A 75 -14.73 -18.88 -0.55
N LEU A 76 -13.69 -18.13 -0.20
CA LEU A 76 -12.41 -18.69 0.26
C LEU A 76 -12.18 -18.54 1.77
N GLY A 77 -13.02 -17.77 2.47
CA GLY A 77 -12.87 -17.52 3.90
C GLY A 77 -11.69 -16.61 4.26
N ARG A 78 -11.05 -15.99 3.27
CA ARG A 78 -9.90 -15.08 3.48
C ARG A 78 -10.36 -13.66 3.77
N LYS A 79 -9.57 -12.95 4.57
CA LYS A 79 -9.79 -11.55 4.92
C LYS A 79 -8.48 -10.77 4.82
N LEU A 80 -8.56 -9.56 4.30
CA LEU A 80 -7.45 -8.64 4.16
C LEU A 80 -7.79 -7.33 4.86
N LEU A 81 -7.09 -7.04 5.94
CA LEU A 81 -7.13 -5.75 6.62
C LEU A 81 -6.18 -4.78 5.92
N VAL A 82 -6.64 -3.58 5.60
CA VAL A 82 -5.83 -2.48 5.08
C VAL A 82 -5.93 -1.30 6.03
N VAL A 83 -4.78 -0.73 6.38
CA VAL A 83 -4.68 0.49 7.21
C VAL A 83 -3.77 1.47 6.50
N ALA A 84 -4.24 2.69 6.28
CA ALA A 84 -3.52 3.71 5.54
C ALA A 84 -3.53 5.05 6.28
N ASN A 85 -2.39 5.72 6.29
CA ASN A 85 -2.27 7.10 6.71
C ASN A 85 -2.52 8.02 5.50
N SER A 86 -3.62 8.77 5.53
CA SER A 86 -3.98 9.74 4.49
C SER A 86 -3.24 11.08 4.64
N ASN A 87 -2.59 11.33 5.77
CA ASN A 87 -1.67 12.44 5.92
C ASN A 87 -0.34 12.10 5.25
N MET A 88 0.05 12.85 4.23
CA MET A 88 1.26 12.58 3.44
C MET A 88 2.55 13.05 4.14
N THR A 89 2.45 13.76 5.26
CA THR A 89 3.58 14.46 5.88
C THR A 89 3.88 13.96 7.28
N SER A 90 2.87 13.85 8.16
CA SER A 90 3.08 13.43 9.55
C SER A 90 2.86 11.94 9.76
N GLU A 91 3.59 11.41 10.73
CA GLU A 91 3.31 10.10 11.30
C GLU A 91 1.99 10.15 12.09
N GLU A 92 1.19 9.10 11.97
CA GLU A 92 -0.11 8.97 12.62
C GLU A 92 -0.21 7.61 13.31
N SER A 93 -0.79 7.60 14.51
CA SER A 93 -1.05 6.36 15.26
C SER A 93 -2.44 5.82 14.96
N PHE A 94 -2.56 4.50 15.04
CA PHE A 94 -3.84 3.80 14.93
C PHE A 94 -3.99 2.72 15.99
N SER A 95 -5.23 2.37 16.30
CA SER A 95 -5.59 1.21 17.11
C SER A 95 -6.91 0.66 16.61
N ILE A 96 -6.91 -0.62 16.22
CA ILE A 96 -8.05 -1.30 15.61
C ILE A 96 -8.36 -2.56 16.42
N GLU A 97 -9.64 -2.75 16.75
CA GLU A 97 -10.14 -4.00 17.32
C GLU A 97 -10.13 -5.10 16.25
N LEU A 98 -9.56 -6.25 16.58
CA LEU A 98 -9.56 -7.41 15.70
C LEU A 98 -10.74 -8.33 16.03
N PRO A 99 -11.38 -8.93 15.02
CA PRO A 99 -12.49 -9.86 15.23
C PRO A 99 -12.06 -11.19 15.88
N SER A 100 -10.77 -11.52 15.88
CA SER A 100 -10.20 -12.73 16.46
C SER A 100 -8.83 -12.48 17.09
N SER A 101 -8.48 -13.28 18.10
CA SER A 101 -7.14 -13.27 18.70
C SER A 101 -6.12 -13.79 17.68
N SER A 102 -5.38 -12.88 17.07
CA SER A 102 -4.33 -13.17 16.10
C SER A 102 -2.97 -12.99 16.77
N SER A 103 -2.07 -13.96 16.61
CA SER A 103 -0.68 -13.85 17.07
C SER A 103 0.23 -13.52 15.88
N GLY A 104 0.97 -12.41 15.95
CA GLY A 104 1.98 -12.07 14.95
C GLY A 104 1.40 -11.87 13.55
N MET A 105 0.92 -10.67 13.28
CA MET A 105 0.42 -10.26 11.97
C MET A 105 1.56 -9.64 11.16
N ARG A 106 1.88 -10.24 10.02
CA ARG A 106 2.87 -9.72 9.07
C ARG A 106 2.22 -8.71 8.14
N ASP A 107 2.81 -7.52 8.05
CA ASP A 107 2.49 -6.56 7.00
C ASP A 107 3.01 -7.08 5.65
N LEU A 108 2.11 -7.30 4.72
CA LEU A 108 2.39 -7.79 3.37
C LEU A 108 3.20 -6.79 2.53
N LEU A 109 3.23 -5.51 2.92
CA LEU A 109 3.91 -4.45 2.17
C LEU A 109 5.35 -4.21 2.65
N SER A 110 5.60 -4.28 3.96
CA SER A 110 6.91 -4.00 4.57
C SER A 110 7.61 -5.21 5.19
N ASP A 111 6.94 -6.36 5.26
CA ASP A 111 7.36 -7.55 6.01
C ASP A 111 7.52 -7.37 7.53
N GLU A 112 7.16 -6.20 8.06
CA GLU A 112 7.14 -5.93 9.49
C GLU A 112 6.10 -6.82 10.19
N VAL A 113 6.43 -7.35 11.36
CA VAL A 113 5.52 -8.20 12.14
C VAL A 113 5.04 -7.43 13.35
N LEU A 114 3.73 -7.20 13.40
CA LEU A 114 3.05 -6.58 14.53
C LEU A 114 2.38 -7.67 15.37
N SER A 115 2.49 -7.56 16.70
CA SER A 115 1.83 -8.50 17.61
C SER A 115 0.61 -7.84 18.23
N PRO A 116 -0.61 -8.25 17.87
CA PRO A 116 -1.81 -7.76 18.53
C PRO A 116 -1.78 -8.05 20.03
N ALA A 117 -2.28 -7.12 20.83
CA ALA A 117 -2.36 -7.23 22.28
C ALA A 117 -3.78 -6.91 22.75
N GLY A 118 -4.35 -7.76 23.60
CA GLY A 118 -5.69 -7.55 24.15
C GLY A 118 -6.79 -7.45 23.08
N GLY A 119 -6.65 -8.16 21.95
CA GLY A 119 -7.59 -8.10 20.83
C GLY A 119 -7.40 -6.89 19.90
N LYS A 120 -6.38 -6.05 20.13
CA LYS A 120 -6.12 -4.84 19.34
C LYS A 120 -4.84 -4.95 18.54
N LEU A 121 -4.89 -4.46 17.30
CA LEU A 121 -3.71 -4.12 16.52
C LEU A 121 -3.46 -2.61 16.64
N SER A 122 -2.31 -2.23 17.18
CA SER A 122 -1.93 -0.82 17.36
C SER A 122 -0.51 -0.60 16.88
N SER A 123 -0.28 0.48 16.13
CA SER A 123 1.05 0.91 15.67
C SER A 123 1.01 2.37 15.18
N THR A 124 2.12 2.83 14.59
CA THR A 124 2.23 4.09 13.86
C THR A 124 2.48 3.85 12.37
N LEU A 125 2.03 4.78 11.54
CA LEU A 125 2.26 4.82 10.10
C LEU A 125 2.88 6.15 9.73
N LYS A 126 4.00 6.13 9.02
CA LYS A 126 4.63 7.33 8.44
C LYS A 126 3.67 8.03 7.46
N GLY A 127 4.01 9.25 7.08
CA GLY A 127 3.23 10.02 6.10
C GLY A 127 3.00 9.22 4.81
N GLY A 128 1.73 9.02 4.43
CA GLY A 128 1.32 8.27 3.24
C GLY A 128 1.55 6.76 3.30
N GLN A 129 2.01 6.21 4.44
CA GLN A 129 2.28 4.78 4.56
C GLN A 129 0.98 3.98 4.60
N VAL A 130 1.03 2.79 3.99
CA VAL A 130 -0.03 1.79 4.01
C VAL A 130 0.53 0.49 4.55
N ALA A 131 -0.25 -0.20 5.39
CA ALA A 131 0.02 -1.54 5.85
C ALA A 131 -1.17 -2.45 5.47
N ALA A 132 -0.87 -3.71 5.15
CA ALA A 132 -1.88 -4.69 4.76
C ALA A 132 -1.61 -6.03 5.45
N PHE A 133 -2.64 -6.63 6.06
CA PHE A 133 -2.50 -7.85 6.85
C PHE A 133 -3.56 -8.88 6.45
N GLU A 134 -3.16 -10.14 6.34
CA GLU A 134 -4.11 -11.24 6.27
C GLU A 134 -4.65 -11.53 7.68
N LEU A 135 -5.98 -11.71 7.79
CA LEU A 135 -6.70 -12.03 9.02
C LEU A 135 -7.18 -13.48 9.02
#